data_AF-A0A2V5Q4Y6-F1
#
_entry.id   AF-A0A2V5Q4Y6-F1
#
_cell.length_a   1.000
_cell.length_b   1.000
_cell.length_c   1.000
_cell.angle_alpha   90.00
_cell.angle_beta   90.00
_cell.angle_gamma   90.00
#
_symmetry.space_group_name_H-M   'P 1'
#
loop_
_entity.id
_entity.type
_entity.pdbx_description
1 polymer ?
#
loop_
_entity_poly.entity_id
_entity_poly.type
_entity_poly.pdbx_seq_one_letter_code
_entity_poly.pdbx_strand_id
1 'polypeptide(L)'
;MNRTQLTYKHSYKTLWFGLAGALVVIVGSILFSYAQTQKKEAEKMNPAKEVPSDAELRKQLTKDQYKVTRECGTETPFHNAYWDNHKPGIYVDIITGVP
;
A
#
# COMPACT_ATOMS: atom_id res chain seq x y z
N MET A 1 29.71 56.89 29.00
CA MET A 1 29.37 55.53 29.45
C MET A 1 27.87 55.33 29.30
N ASN A 2 27.41 54.89 28.12
CA ASN A 2 25.98 54.61 27.87
C ASN A 2 25.88 53.35 27.01
N ARG A 3 25.49 52.24 27.64
CA ARG A 3 25.23 50.96 26.96
C ARG A 3 23.71 50.77 26.96
N THR A 4 23.06 51.05 25.84
CA THR A 4 21.62 50.84 25.65
C THR A 4 21.34 49.34 25.61
N GLN A 5 20.69 48.84 26.65
CA GLN A 5 20.19 47.46 26.69
C GLN A 5 18.99 47.36 25.73
N LEU A 6 19.16 46.75 24.57
CA LEU A 6 18.04 46.29 23.74
C LEU A 6 17.37 45.11 24.44
N THR A 7 16.36 45.38 25.28
CA THR A 7 15.55 44.32 25.88
C THR A 7 14.50 43.87 24.88
N TYR A 8 14.78 42.77 24.19
CA TYR A 8 13.85 42.09 23.31
C TYR A 8 12.74 41.42 24.15
N LYS A 9 11.58 42.07 24.25
CA LYS A 9 10.40 41.53 24.95
C LYS A 9 9.72 40.49 24.05
N HIS A 10 10.16 39.24 24.13
CA HIS A 10 9.56 38.16 23.34
C HIS A 10 8.12 37.90 23.84
N SER A 11 7.13 38.15 22.99
CA SER A 11 5.72 37.94 23.28
C SER A 11 5.37 36.48 23.02
N TYR A 12 4.88 35.76 24.03
CA TYR A 12 4.49 34.33 23.93
C TYR A 12 3.53 34.01 22.77
N LYS A 13 2.85 35.02 22.22
CA LYS A 13 1.95 34.89 21.07
C LYS A 13 2.68 34.50 19.78
N THR A 14 3.88 35.04 19.52
CA THR A 14 4.65 34.68 18.31
C THR A 14 5.18 33.25 18.37
N LEU A 15 5.54 32.78 19.57
CA LEU A 15 5.91 31.39 19.80
C LEU A 15 4.71 30.45 19.59
N TRP A 16 3.52 30.86 20.04
CA TRP A 16 2.29 30.06 19.94
C TRP A 16 1.79 29.93 18.50
N PHE A 17 1.88 30.98 17.67
CA PHE A 17 1.56 30.88 16.24
C PHE A 17 2.51 29.93 15.49
N GLY A 18 3.81 29.92 15.83
CA GLY A 18 4.78 28.98 15.27
C GLY A 18 4.47 27.53 15.65
N LEU A 19 4.17 27.28 16.93
CA LEU A 19 3.77 25.95 17.42
C LEU A 19 2.46 25.46 16.80
N ALA A 20 1.46 26.34 16.66
CA ALA A 20 0.19 26.01 16.02
C ALA A 20 0.38 25.66 14.53
N GLY A 21 1.21 26.42 13.80
CA GLY A 21 1.55 26.11 12.41
C GLY A 21 2.25 24.75 12.27
N ALA A 22 3.21 24.46 13.15
CA ALA A 22 3.90 23.15 13.16
C ALA A 22 2.93 21.99 13.44
N LEU A 23 1.99 22.17 14.38
CA LEU A 23 0.97 21.16 14.67
C LEU A 23 0.06 20.89 13.47
N VAL A 24 -0.36 21.92 12.74
CA VAL A 24 -1.19 21.74 11.52
C VAL A 24 -0.44 20.94 10.46
N VAL A 25 0.86 21.21 10.28
CA VAL A 25 1.69 20.45 9.32
C VAL A 25 1.85 18.99 9.75
N ILE A 26 2.08 18.73 11.04
CA ILE A 26 2.21 17.37 11.57
C ILE A 26 0.89 16.60 11.46
N VAL A 27 -0.23 17.20 11.85
CA VAL A 27 -1.54 16.56 11.73
C VAL A 27 -1.89 16.35 10.25
N GLY A 28 -1.60 17.34 9.40
CA GLY A 28 -1.79 17.24 7.95
C GLY A 28 -0.97 16.11 7.31
N SER A 29 0.30 15.94 7.70
CA SER A 29 1.14 14.86 7.18
C SER A 29 0.65 13.49 7.65
N ILE A 30 0.26 13.37 8.92
CA ILE A 30 -0.34 12.15 9.47
C ILE A 30 -1.63 11.81 8.69
N LEU A 31 -2.56 12.74 8.55
CA LEU A 31 -3.81 12.53 7.80
C LEU A 31 -3.56 12.21 6.33
N PHE A 32 -2.61 12.88 5.68
CA PHE A 32 -2.23 12.59 4.31
C PHE A 32 -1.65 11.18 4.16
N SER A 33 -0.75 10.77 5.05
CA SER A 33 -0.21 9.41 5.09
C SER A 33 -1.32 8.38 5.31
N TYR A 34 -2.26 8.62 6.24
CA TYR A 34 -3.44 7.77 6.41
C TYR A 34 -4.26 7.65 5.12
N ALA A 35 -4.54 8.77 4.44
CA ALA A 35 -5.28 8.76 3.19
C ALA A 35 -4.55 7.98 2.07
N GLN A 36 -3.22 8.10 1.98
CA GLN A 36 -2.41 7.32 1.03
C GLN A 36 -2.50 5.81 1.32
N THR A 37 -2.44 5.41 2.59
CA THR A 37 -2.60 4.00 2.98
C THR A 37 -3.97 3.45 2.57
N GLN A 38 -5.04 4.21 2.83
CA GLN A 38 -6.41 3.79 2.44
C GLN A 38 -6.53 3.60 0.93
N LYS A 39 -5.96 4.51 0.14
CA LYS A 39 -5.97 4.41 -1.32
C LYS A 39 -5.24 3.14 -1.80
N LYS A 40 -4.08 2.83 -1.21
CA LYS A 40 -3.27 1.67 -1.59
C LYS A 40 -3.96 0.34 -1.27
N GLU A 41 -4.61 0.24 -0.11
CA GLU A 41 -5.41 -0.95 0.25
C GLU A 41 -6.61 -1.13 -0.69
N ALA A 42 -7.30 -0.04 -1.03
CA ALA A 42 -8.40 -0.09 -2.00
C ALA A 42 -7.95 -0.54 -3.39
N GLU A 43 -6.77 -0.09 -3.83
CA GLU A 43 -6.18 -0.50 -5.11
C GLU A 43 -5.77 -1.97 -5.13
N LYS A 44 -5.25 -2.49 -4.01
CA LYS A 44 -4.91 -3.91 -3.87
C LYS A 44 -6.15 -4.81 -3.99
N MET A 45 -7.31 -4.33 -3.53
CA MET A 45 -8.59 -5.03 -3.58
C MET A 45 -9.39 -4.74 -4.87
N ASN A 46 -8.81 -4.05 -5.85
CA ASN A 46 -9.52 -3.69 -7.07
C ASN A 46 -9.76 -4.94 -7.97
N PRO A 47 -11.02 -5.38 -8.16
CA PRO A 47 -11.32 -6.52 -9.03
C PRO A 47 -11.13 -6.20 -10.52
N ALA A 48 -11.05 -4.92 -10.89
CA ALA A 48 -10.79 -4.45 -12.24
C ALA A 48 -9.29 -4.23 -12.51
N LYS A 49 -8.41 -4.88 -11.73
CA LYS A 49 -6.96 -4.83 -11.97
C LYS A 49 -6.64 -5.42 -13.34
N GLU A 50 -5.79 -4.73 -14.09
CA GLU A 50 -5.42 -5.12 -15.44
C GLU A 50 -4.70 -6.48 -15.45
N VAL A 51 -5.13 -7.35 -16.36
CA VAL A 51 -4.55 -8.68 -16.57
C VAL A 51 -3.40 -8.55 -17.58
N PRO A 52 -2.21 -9.11 -17.29
CA PRO A 52 -1.10 -9.12 -18.25
C PRO A 52 -1.46 -9.80 -19.57
N SER A 53 -0.70 -9.50 -20.62
CA SER A 53 -0.92 -10.09 -21.94
C SER A 53 -0.68 -11.60 -21.94
N ASP A 54 -1.29 -12.33 -22.88
CA ASP A 54 -1.13 -13.78 -22.97
C ASP A 54 0.33 -14.22 -23.10
N ALA A 55 1.13 -13.47 -23.86
CA ALA A 55 2.55 -13.72 -24.06
C ALA A 55 3.37 -13.54 -22.77
N GLU A 56 2.96 -12.61 -21.90
CA GLU A 56 3.57 -12.44 -20.58
C GLU A 56 3.15 -13.56 -19.64
N LEU A 57 1.87 -13.92 -19.62
CA LEU A 57 1.36 -15.02 -18.79
C LEU A 57 2.03 -16.35 -19.10
N ARG A 58 2.26 -16.66 -20.40
CA ARG A 58 2.99 -17.87 -20.81
C ARG A 58 4.44 -17.91 -20.36
N LYS A 59 5.06 -16.75 -20.05
CA LYS A 59 6.42 -16.64 -19.51
C LYS A 59 6.44 -16.69 -17.98
N GLN A 60 5.42 -16.14 -17.32
CA GLN A 60 5.34 -16.02 -15.87
C GLN A 60 4.78 -17.27 -15.18
N LEU A 61 3.77 -17.90 -15.78
CA LEU A 61 3.06 -19.04 -15.20
C LEU A 61 3.69 -20.37 -15.61
N THR A 62 3.55 -21.37 -14.74
CA THR A 62 3.81 -22.76 -15.14
C THR A 62 2.75 -23.21 -16.16
N LYS A 63 3.06 -24.27 -16.91
CA LYS A 63 2.13 -24.84 -17.91
C LYS A 63 0.77 -25.19 -17.31
N ASP A 64 0.76 -25.82 -16.13
CA ASP A 64 -0.49 -26.22 -15.47
C ASP A 64 -1.27 -25.00 -14.94
N GLN A 65 -0.59 -24.01 -14.35
CA GLN A 65 -1.23 -22.77 -13.90
C GLN A 65 -1.89 -22.01 -15.06
N TYR A 66 -1.17 -21.88 -16.18
CA TYR A 66 -1.72 -21.26 -17.39
C TYR A 66 -2.93 -22.05 -17.90
N LYS A 67 -2.80 -23.38 -18.03
CA LYS A 67 -3.90 -24.24 -18.51
C LYS A 67 -5.14 -24.14 -17.63
N VAL A 68 -4.97 -24.16 -16.30
CA VAL A 68 -6.09 -24.04 -15.35
C VAL A 68 -6.74 -22.66 -15.43
N THR A 69 -5.96 -21.59 -15.42
CA THR A 69 -6.50 -20.21 -15.33
C THR A 69 -6.96 -19.63 -16.67
N ARG A 70 -6.38 -20.06 -17.79
CA ARG A 70 -6.63 -19.49 -19.12
C ARG A 70 -7.39 -20.42 -20.06
N GLU A 71 -7.26 -21.73 -19.88
CA GLU A 71 -7.82 -22.74 -20.80
C GLU A 71 -8.94 -23.57 -20.14
N CYS A 72 -9.45 -23.13 -18.97
CA CYS A 72 -10.46 -23.84 -18.18
C CYS A 72 -10.06 -25.30 -17.88
N GLY A 73 -8.76 -25.58 -17.80
CA GLY A 73 -8.25 -26.90 -17.47
C GLY A 73 -8.46 -27.25 -16.00
N THR A 74 -8.29 -28.53 -15.69
CA THR A 74 -8.26 -29.04 -14.32
C THR A 74 -6.90 -29.67 -14.07
N GLU A 75 -6.29 -29.34 -12.93
CA GLU A 75 -5.04 -29.94 -12.48
C GLU A 75 -5.24 -31.40 -12.05
N THR A 76 -4.15 -32.17 -11.98
CA THR A 76 -4.22 -33.56 -11.52
C THR A 76 -4.60 -33.58 -10.03
N PRO A 77 -5.51 -34.48 -9.61
CA PRO A 77 -5.93 -34.57 -8.22
C PRO A 77 -4.72 -34.74 -7.27
N PHE A 78 -4.75 -33.99 -6.16
CA PHE A 78 -3.73 -34.05 -5.10
C PHE A 78 -2.29 -33.74 -5.55
N HIS A 79 -2.12 -32.98 -6.65
CA HIS A 79 -0.80 -32.69 -7.22
C HIS A 79 -0.44 -31.19 -7.28
N ASN A 80 -1.24 -30.33 -6.65
CA ASN A 80 -0.98 -28.87 -6.61
C ASN A 80 -0.17 -28.45 -5.38
N ALA A 81 0.50 -27.30 -5.41
CA ALA A 81 1.38 -26.87 -4.32
C ALA A 81 0.68 -26.68 -2.95
N TYR A 82 -0.65 -26.58 -2.94
CA TYR A 82 -1.44 -26.23 -1.77
C TYR A 82 -2.43 -27.32 -1.33
N TRP A 83 -2.39 -28.53 -1.92
CA TRP A 83 -3.39 -29.58 -1.63
C TRP A 83 -3.40 -30.01 -0.15
N ASP A 84 -2.24 -29.93 0.53
CA ASP A 84 -2.06 -30.25 1.96
C ASP A 84 -1.62 -29.03 2.80
N ASN A 85 -1.85 -27.80 2.31
CA ASN A 85 -1.36 -26.61 2.99
C ASN A 85 -2.27 -26.22 4.17
N HIS A 86 -1.72 -26.31 5.38
CA HIS A 86 -2.40 -25.94 6.64
C HIS A 86 -1.87 -24.66 7.28
N LYS A 87 -0.97 -23.94 6.60
CA LYS A 87 -0.35 -22.72 7.14
C LYS A 87 -1.37 -21.56 7.14
N PRO A 88 -1.35 -20.68 8.16
CA PRO A 88 -2.19 -19.48 8.15
C PRO A 88 -1.81 -18.57 6.97
N GLY A 89 -2.81 -18.04 6.28
CA GLY A 89 -2.63 -17.16 5.12
C GLY A 89 -3.95 -16.90 4.39
N ILE A 90 -3.83 -16.24 3.24
CA ILE A 90 -4.93 -16.01 2.30
C ILE A 90 -4.53 -16.55 0.93
N TYR A 91 -5.49 -17.12 0.20
CA TYR A 91 -5.32 -17.42 -1.20
C TYR A 91 -5.56 -16.16 -2.01
N VAL A 92 -4.80 -15.98 -3.08
CA VAL A 92 -4.94 -14.84 -3.99
C VAL A 92 -4.95 -15.37 -5.41
N ASP A 93 -5.59 -14.63 -6.31
CA ASP A 93 -5.54 -14.91 -7.73
C ASP A 93 -4.09 -14.85 -8.23
N ILE A 94 -3.65 -15.88 -8.95
CA ILE A 94 -2.23 -16.00 -9.34
C ILE A 94 -1.83 -14.99 -10.44
N ILE A 95 -2.80 -14.44 -11.17
CA ILE A 95 -2.56 -13.52 -12.28
C ILE A 95 -2.50 -12.07 -11.77
N THR A 96 -3.49 -11.69 -10.99
CA THR A 96 -3.71 -10.31 -10.54
C THR A 96 -3.20 -10.07 -9.12
N GLY A 97 -3.08 -11.11 -8.30
CA GLY A 97 -2.74 -11.02 -6.88
C GLY A 97 -3.85 -10.42 -6.01
N VAL A 98 -5.06 -10.30 -6.56
CA VAL A 98 -6.25 -9.85 -5.82
C VAL A 98 -6.69 -10.99 -4.89
N PRO A 99 -6.89 -10.72 -3.59
CA PRO A 99 -7.38 -11.70 -2.63
C PRO A 99 -8.88 -12.00 -2.77
#